data_AF-A0A2D2D5I2-F1
#
_entry.id   AF-A0A2D2D5I2-F1
#
_cell.length_a   1.000
_cell.length_b   1.000
_cell.length_c   1.000
_cell.angle_alpha   90.00
_cell.angle_beta   90.00
_cell.angle_gamma   90.00
#
_symmetry.space_group_name_H-M   'P 1'
#
loop_
_entity.id
_entity.type
_entity.pdbx_description
1 polymer ?
#
loop_
_entity_poly.entity_id
_entity_poly.type
_entity_poly.pdbx_seq_one_letter_code
_entity_poly.pdbx_strand_id
1 'polypeptide(L)'
;MTMRVLLLAVTAAATIALGGCSGGREPGDAVGAKVLRNLLSKQDVGAKLIAFKKVDGRDVKTPSAEAYELWYEAEVQFPEDYEAHCADEKLRGRCAYLGLAQDQSFKKGEVLKSEGTLHFVRSDKGWVGEDQNAY
;
A
#
# COMPACT_ATOMS: atom_id res chain seq x y z
N MET A 1 57.44 -40.76 -19.36
CA MET A 1 57.28 -39.53 -18.57
C MET A 1 55.88 -39.51 -18.00
N THR A 2 55.81 -39.54 -16.67
CA THR A 2 54.63 -39.38 -15.81
C THR A 2 54.07 -37.96 -15.88
N MET A 3 52.74 -37.80 -15.88
CA MET A 3 52.04 -36.95 -14.90
C MET A 3 50.51 -37.07 -15.00
N ARG A 4 49.90 -37.50 -13.89
CA ARG A 4 48.53 -37.19 -13.45
C ARG A 4 48.40 -35.68 -13.24
N VAL A 5 47.17 -35.13 -13.18
CA VAL A 5 46.64 -34.33 -12.04
C VAL A 5 45.36 -33.52 -12.39
N LEU A 6 44.34 -33.77 -11.55
CA LEU A 6 43.25 -32.91 -11.00
C LEU A 6 42.24 -32.13 -11.89
N LEU A 7 40.99 -32.60 -11.78
CA LEU A 7 39.82 -31.89 -11.23
C LEU A 7 40.00 -30.42 -10.80
N LEU A 8 39.10 -29.54 -11.26
CA LEU A 8 38.60 -28.42 -10.48
C LEU A 8 37.14 -28.11 -10.85
N ALA A 9 36.26 -28.41 -9.89
CA ALA A 9 34.87 -27.98 -9.86
C ALA A 9 34.82 -26.47 -9.57
N VAL A 10 34.05 -25.71 -10.37
CA VAL A 10 33.71 -24.32 -10.06
C VAL A 10 32.30 -24.31 -9.49
N THR A 11 32.21 -24.43 -8.17
CA THR A 11 31.02 -24.10 -7.38
C THR A 11 30.88 -22.58 -7.33
N ALA A 12 29.98 -22.02 -8.13
CA ALA A 12 29.56 -20.62 -7.99
C ALA A 12 28.62 -20.51 -6.79
N ALA A 13 29.17 -20.18 -5.63
CA ALA A 13 28.42 -19.75 -4.46
C ALA A 13 27.80 -18.37 -4.75
N ALA A 14 26.51 -18.33 -5.09
CA ALA A 14 25.72 -17.11 -5.06
C ALA A 14 25.25 -16.88 -3.62
N THR A 15 26.08 -16.21 -2.81
CA THR A 15 25.67 -15.62 -1.54
C THR A 15 24.74 -14.45 -1.83
N ILE A 16 23.44 -14.71 -1.88
CA ILE A 16 22.42 -13.67 -1.82
C ILE A 16 22.44 -13.14 -0.38
N ALA A 17 23.24 -12.09 -0.16
CA ALA A 17 23.08 -11.24 1.01
C ALA A 17 21.73 -10.53 0.90
N LEU A 18 20.68 -11.10 1.47
CA LEU A 18 19.47 -10.37 1.83
C LEU A 18 19.86 -9.42 2.97
N GLY A 19 20.47 -8.30 2.58
CA GLY A 19 20.56 -7.12 3.42
C GLY A 19 19.14 -6.64 3.68
N GLY A 20 18.53 -7.16 4.75
CA GLY A 20 17.41 -6.49 5.40
C GLY A 20 17.92 -5.16 5.93
N CYS A 21 17.78 -4.11 5.12
CA CYS A 21 17.94 -2.73 5.57
C CYS A 21 16.80 -2.42 6.53
N SER A 22 16.93 -2.86 7.79
CA SER A 22 16.06 -2.59 8.92
C SER A 22 16.21 -1.16 9.46
N GLY A 23 16.51 -0.21 8.58
CA GLY A 23 16.23 1.21 8.75
C GLY A 23 15.05 1.53 7.84
N GLY A 24 13.85 1.04 8.21
CA GLY A 24 12.67 1.02 7.35
C GLY A 24 12.44 2.35 6.64
N ARG A 25 12.68 2.35 5.32
CA ARG A 25 12.42 3.47 4.43
C ARG A 25 10.99 3.95 4.63
N GLU A 26 10.76 5.25 4.49
CA GLU A 26 9.41 5.81 4.48
C GLU A 26 8.51 5.03 3.50
N PRO A 27 7.22 4.85 3.82
CA PRO A 27 6.27 4.25 2.90
C PRO A 27 6.25 5.02 1.56
N GLY A 28 6.30 4.26 0.47
CA GLY A 28 6.21 4.76 -0.90
C GLY A 28 5.07 4.09 -1.66
N ASP A 29 5.02 4.32 -2.98
CA ASP A 29 3.90 3.90 -3.84
C ASP A 29 3.47 2.44 -3.65
N ALA A 30 4.42 1.51 -3.61
CA ALA A 30 4.10 0.08 -3.49
C ALA A 30 3.41 -0.26 -2.15
N VAL A 31 3.87 0.34 -1.05
CA VAL A 31 3.29 0.14 0.28
C VAL A 31 1.93 0.83 0.37
N GLY A 32 1.84 2.10 -0.05
CA GLY A 32 0.60 2.86 -0.06
C GLY A 32 -0.49 2.20 -0.91
N ALA A 33 -0.15 1.73 -2.11
CA ALA A 33 -1.08 0.99 -2.97
C ALA A 33 -1.57 -0.32 -2.33
N LYS A 34 -0.71 -1.02 -1.60
CA LYS A 34 -1.08 -2.26 -0.90
C LYS A 34 -2.02 -1.97 0.26
N VAL A 35 -1.73 -0.95 1.07
CA VAL A 35 -2.61 -0.50 2.17
C VAL A 35 -3.97 -0.06 1.63
N LEU A 36 -4.02 0.82 0.63
CA LEU A 36 -5.29 1.28 0.05
C LEU A 36 -6.11 0.13 -0.52
N ARG A 37 -5.49 -0.81 -1.23
CA ARG A 37 -6.18 -2.01 -1.74
C ARG A 37 -6.78 -2.85 -0.59
N ASN A 38 -6.05 -3.04 0.50
CA ASN A 38 -6.53 -3.78 1.66
C ASN A 38 -7.68 -3.06 2.36
N LEU A 39 -7.63 -1.73 2.45
CA LEU A 39 -8.72 -0.92 3.01
C LEU A 39 -9.99 -1.01 2.17
N LEU A 40 -9.89 -0.82 0.85
CA LEU A 40 -11.03 -0.97 -0.06
C LEU A 40 -11.67 -2.38 0.07
N SER A 41 -10.84 -3.42 0.10
CA SER A 41 -11.31 -4.80 0.30
C SER A 41 -11.95 -5.03 1.67
N LYS A 42 -11.36 -4.51 2.75
CA LYS A 42 -11.86 -4.66 4.13
C LYS A 42 -13.21 -3.97 4.33
N GLN A 43 -13.46 -2.91 3.58
CA GLN A 43 -14.71 -2.15 3.63
C GLN A 43 -15.78 -2.65 2.65
N ASP A 44 -15.53 -3.77 1.96
CA ASP A 44 -16.42 -4.32 0.95
C ASP A 44 -16.75 -3.30 -0.17
N VAL A 45 -15.75 -2.49 -0.53
CA VAL A 45 -15.84 -1.61 -1.70
C VAL A 45 -15.55 -2.47 -2.92
N GLY A 46 -16.58 -2.69 -3.76
CA GLY A 46 -16.50 -3.54 -4.95
C GLY A 46 -15.61 -3.02 -6.08
N ALA A 47 -14.68 -2.11 -5.79
CA ALA A 47 -13.83 -1.43 -6.75
C ALA A 47 -12.38 -1.94 -6.72
N LYS A 48 -11.64 -1.68 -7.80
CA LYS A 48 -10.25 -2.12 -7.98
C LYS A 48 -9.32 -0.93 -8.09
N LEU A 49 -8.29 -0.88 -7.25
CA LEU A 49 -7.19 0.07 -7.40
C LEU A 49 -6.37 -0.27 -8.66
N ILE A 50 -6.37 0.63 -9.64
CA ILE A 50 -5.65 0.46 -10.92
C ILE A 50 -4.40 1.33 -11.03
N ALA A 51 -4.35 2.47 -10.33
CA ALA A 51 -3.16 3.30 -10.21
C ALA A 51 -3.05 3.91 -8.81
N PHE A 52 -1.81 4.14 -8.36
CA PHE A 52 -1.49 4.79 -7.10
C PHE A 52 -0.19 5.54 -7.25
N LYS A 53 -0.12 6.75 -6.72
CA LYS A 53 1.07 7.59 -6.73
C LYS A 53 1.14 8.38 -5.43
N LYS A 54 2.24 8.25 -4.69
CA LYS A 54 2.56 9.19 -3.61
C LYS A 54 2.82 10.58 -4.21
N VAL A 55 2.14 11.57 -3.67
CA VAL A 55 2.30 12.98 -4.03
C VAL A 55 3.30 13.64 -3.08
N ASP A 56 3.16 13.38 -1.78
CA ASP A 56 4.03 13.93 -0.74
C ASP A 56 4.00 13.02 0.52
N GLY A 57 4.78 13.35 1.53
CA GLY A 57 4.67 12.73 2.85
C GLY A 57 5.47 13.48 3.91
N ARG A 58 5.08 13.30 5.18
CA ARG A 58 5.78 13.89 6.31
C ARG A 58 5.83 12.98 7.51
N ASP A 59 6.89 13.11 8.28
CA ASP A 59 6.94 12.58 9.64
C ASP A 59 5.94 13.31 10.53
N VAL A 60 5.17 12.52 11.29
CA VAL A 60 4.27 13.00 12.33
C VAL A 60 4.84 12.55 13.67
N LYS A 61 5.40 13.50 14.42
CA LYS A 61 5.91 13.23 15.77
C LYS A 61 4.77 13.33 16.77
N THR A 62 4.46 12.22 17.42
CA THR A 62 3.61 12.20 18.62
C THR A 62 4.48 11.90 19.84
N PRO A 63 4.06 12.27 21.06
CA PRO A 63 4.80 11.93 22.27
C PRO A 63 5.01 10.42 22.48
N SER A 64 4.18 9.59 21.87
CA SER A 64 4.11 8.14 22.11
C SER A 64 4.53 7.28 20.92
N ALA A 65 4.71 7.85 19.73
CA ALA A 65 5.02 7.11 18.52
C ALA A 65 5.62 8.00 17.41
N GLU A 66 6.49 7.38 16.61
CA GLU A 66 6.84 7.88 15.28
C GLU A 66 5.75 7.47 14.30
N ALA A 67 5.15 8.46 13.64
CA ALA A 67 4.16 8.23 12.61
C ALA A 67 4.59 8.89 11.30
N TYR A 68 3.99 8.46 10.20
CA TYR A 68 4.20 9.01 8.88
C TYR A 68 2.86 9.22 8.19
N GLU A 69 2.69 10.39 7.59
CA GLU A 69 1.51 10.75 6.81
C GLU A 69 1.91 10.79 5.34
N LEU A 70 1.20 10.05 4.50
CA LEU A 70 1.46 9.90 3.06
C LEU A 70 0.27 10.45 2.28
N TRP A 71 0.50 11.47 1.46
CA TRP A 71 -0.51 11.96 0.51
C TRP A 71 -0.38 11.25 -0.82
N TYR A 72 -1.52 10.93 -1.43
CA TYR A 72 -1.55 10.19 -2.67
C TYR A 72 -2.64 10.64 -3.63
N GLU A 73 -2.41 10.31 -4.89
CA GLU A 73 -3.40 10.22 -5.96
C GLU A 73 -3.63 8.75 -6.31
N ALA A 74 -4.87 8.36 -6.58
CA ALA A 74 -5.24 7.01 -6.98
C ALA A 74 -6.30 7.01 -8.08
N GLU A 75 -6.29 5.94 -8.87
CA GLU A 75 -7.37 5.62 -9.80
C GLU A 75 -8.01 4.30 -9.38
N VAL A 76 -9.33 4.34 -9.20
CA VAL A 76 -10.14 3.20 -8.73
C VAL A 76 -11.19 2.90 -9.78
N GLN A 77 -11.18 1.69 -10.32
CA GLN A 77 -12.16 1.23 -11.31
C GLN A 77 -13.28 0.42 -10.66
N PHE A 78 -14.53 0.71 -11.04
CA PHE A 78 -15.70 -0.07 -10.63
C PHE A 78 -16.00 -1.14 -11.69
N PRO A 79 -15.76 -2.44 -11.41
CA PRO A 79 -15.98 -3.52 -12.38
C PRO A 79 -17.45 -3.81 -12.65
N GLU A 80 -18.35 -3.40 -11.76
CA GLU A 80 -19.81 -3.48 -11.88
C GLU A 80 -20.41 -2.13 -11.42
N ASP A 81 -21.71 -1.94 -11.62
CA ASP A 81 -22.41 -0.77 -11.08
C ASP A 81 -22.26 -0.72 -9.55
N TYR A 82 -21.98 0.47 -9.01
CA TYR A 82 -21.72 0.67 -7.58
C TYR A 82 -22.41 1.93 -7.07
N GLU A 83 -23.04 1.82 -5.90
CA GLU A 83 -23.72 2.92 -5.23
C GLU A 83 -22.98 3.24 -3.93
N ALA A 84 -22.34 4.41 -3.87
CA ALA A 84 -21.72 4.93 -2.67
C ALA A 84 -22.75 5.69 -1.84
N HIS A 85 -23.13 5.14 -0.68
CA HIS A 85 -24.04 5.78 0.28
C HIS A 85 -23.24 6.45 1.40
N CYS A 86 -22.85 7.69 1.20
CA CYS A 86 -22.02 8.49 2.10
C CYS A 86 -22.82 9.27 3.14
N ALA A 87 -24.12 9.49 2.88
CA ALA A 87 -25.07 10.10 3.80
C ALA A 87 -25.47 9.15 4.94
N ASP A 88 -25.42 7.83 4.72
CA ASP A 88 -25.64 6.84 5.78
C ASP A 88 -24.38 6.71 6.64
N GLU A 89 -24.46 7.11 7.91
CA GLU A 89 -23.34 7.06 8.86
C GLU A 89 -22.72 5.66 8.98
N LYS A 90 -23.51 4.58 8.81
CA LYS A 90 -23.00 3.20 8.88
C LYS A 90 -22.14 2.83 7.68
N LEU A 91 -22.37 3.47 6.53
CA LEU A 91 -21.71 3.19 5.26
C LEU A 91 -20.70 4.26 4.85
N ARG A 92 -20.73 5.42 5.51
CA ARG A 92 -19.85 6.57 5.29
C ARG A 92 -18.35 6.22 5.33
N GLY A 93 -17.97 5.23 6.14
CA GLY A 93 -16.60 4.74 6.20
C GLY A 93 -16.06 4.23 4.85
N ARG A 94 -16.93 3.69 3.99
CA ARG A 94 -16.57 3.24 2.63
C ARG A 94 -16.22 4.42 1.72
N CYS A 95 -16.97 5.50 1.84
CA CYS A 95 -16.80 6.71 1.06
C CYS A 95 -15.50 7.46 1.39
N ALA A 96 -15.04 7.40 2.64
CA ALA A 96 -13.80 8.05 3.04
C ALA A 96 -12.59 7.54 2.24
N TYR A 97 -12.50 6.23 1.99
CA TYR A 97 -11.42 5.63 1.19
C TYR A 97 -11.54 5.86 -0.32
N LEU A 98 -12.72 6.32 -0.78
CA LEU A 98 -12.95 6.76 -2.15
C LEU A 98 -12.81 8.29 -2.31
N GLY A 99 -12.59 9.04 -1.22
CA GLY A 99 -12.55 10.50 -1.25
C GLY A 99 -13.92 11.15 -1.49
N LEU A 100 -15.02 10.46 -1.20
CA LEU A 100 -16.38 10.92 -1.47
C LEU A 100 -17.00 11.57 -0.23
N ALA A 101 -17.51 12.80 -0.40
CA ALA A 101 -18.22 13.53 0.65
C ALA A 101 -19.74 13.33 0.64
N GLN A 102 -20.28 12.88 -0.49
CA GLN A 102 -21.72 12.75 -0.76
C GLN A 102 -21.99 11.48 -1.56
N ASP A 103 -23.25 11.05 -1.55
CA ASP A 103 -23.68 9.88 -2.31
C ASP A 103 -23.35 10.03 -3.79
N GLN A 104 -22.87 8.95 -4.39
CA GLN A 104 -22.50 8.92 -5.79
C GLN A 104 -22.66 7.52 -6.36
N SER A 105 -23.24 7.45 -7.56
CA SER A 105 -23.35 6.23 -8.34
C SER A 105 -22.23 6.17 -9.36
N PHE A 106 -21.68 4.98 -9.56
CA PHE A 106 -20.67 4.68 -10.57
C PHE A 106 -21.18 3.59 -11.49
N LYS A 107 -20.96 3.76 -12.79
CA LYS A 107 -21.31 2.75 -13.78
C LYS A 107 -20.20 1.72 -13.94
N LYS A 108 -20.58 0.53 -14.41
CA LYS A 108 -19.64 -0.50 -14.82
C LYS A 108 -18.52 0.05 -15.71
N GLY A 109 -17.29 -0.20 -15.30
CA GLY A 109 -16.06 0.22 -15.98
C GLY A 109 -15.60 1.63 -15.66
N GLU A 110 -16.39 2.42 -14.91
CA GLU A 110 -16.06 3.79 -14.56
C GLU A 110 -14.83 3.86 -13.65
N VAL A 111 -14.03 4.91 -13.85
CA VAL A 111 -12.81 5.15 -13.09
C VAL A 111 -12.98 6.43 -12.29
N LEU A 112 -12.88 6.30 -10.98
CA LEU A 112 -12.78 7.42 -10.05
C LEU A 112 -11.31 7.78 -9.84
N LYS A 113 -11.01 9.07 -10.04
CA LYS A 113 -9.77 9.67 -9.56
C LYS A 113 -10.01 10.14 -8.13
N SER A 114 -9.21 9.66 -7.20
CA SER A 114 -9.29 10.04 -5.79
C SER A 114 -7.95 10.53 -5.28
N GLU A 115 -8.02 11.44 -4.33
CA GLU A 115 -6.89 11.91 -3.55
C GLU A 115 -7.15 11.59 -2.10
N GLY A 116 -6.09 11.36 -1.33
CA GLY A 116 -6.25 11.07 0.08
C GLY A 116 -4.95 11.00 0.84
N THR A 117 -5.08 10.59 2.09
CA THR A 117 -3.97 10.45 3.02
C THR A 117 -4.00 9.06 3.64
N LEU A 118 -2.83 8.45 3.78
CA LEU A 118 -2.63 7.22 4.55
C LEU A 118 -1.68 7.50 5.71
N HIS A 119 -2.01 6.94 6.88
CA HIS A 119 -1.20 7.04 8.08
C HIS A 119 -0.47 5.73 8.36
N PHE A 120 0.75 5.87 8.83
CA PHE A 120 1.60 4.76 9.24
C PHE A 120 2.16 5.02 10.63
N VAL A 121 2.27 3.97 11.43
CA VAL A 121 2.90 4.03 12.76
C VAL A 121 4.12 3.12 12.76
N ARG A 122 5.25 3.61 13.27
CA ARG A 122 6.47 2.81 13.35
C ARG A 122 6.34 1.72 14.42
N SER A 123 6.79 0.52 14.07
CA SER A 123 6.88 -0.64 14.97
C SER A 123 8.26 -1.29 14.88
N ASP A 124 8.49 -2.31 15.71
CA ASP A 124 9.65 -3.21 15.65
C ASP A 124 9.73 -3.98 14.32
N LYS A 125 8.58 -4.21 13.67
CA LYS A 125 8.45 -4.97 12.40
C LYS A 125 8.44 -4.09 11.15
N GLY A 126 8.58 -2.77 11.29
CA GLY A 126 8.47 -1.83 10.17
C GLY A 126 7.31 -0.85 10.32
N TRP A 127 6.78 -0.37 9.21
CA TRP A 127 5.65 0.58 9.21
C TRP A 127 4.33 -0.18 9.27
N VAL A 128 3.47 0.16 10.24
CA VAL A 128 2.12 -0.40 10.35
C VAL A 128 1.15 0.57 9.67
N GLY A 129 0.50 0.13 8.61
CA GLY A 129 -0.52 0.92 7.91
C GLY A 129 -1.88 0.91 8.62
N GLU A 130 -2.79 1.77 8.17
CA GLU A 130 -4.20 1.81 8.66
C GLU A 130 -4.95 0.48 8.48
N ASP A 131 -4.50 -0.34 7.54
CA ASP A 131 -5.01 -1.70 7.33
C ASP A 131 -4.56 -2.71 8.41
N GLN A 132 -3.75 -2.26 9.37
CA GLN A 132 -3.21 -3.00 10.51
C GLN A 132 -2.14 -4.04 10.16
N ASN A 133 -1.57 -3.97 8.95
CA ASN A 133 -0.45 -4.82 8.54
C ASN A 133 0.89 -4.10 8.68
N ALA A 134 1.96 -4.86 8.96
CA ALA A 134 3.33 -4.36 8.96
C ALA A 134 4.00 -4.51 7.58
N TYR A 135 4.83 -3.53 7.21
CA TYR A 135 5.48 -3.38 5.90
C TYR A 135 6.97 -3.05 6.01
#